data_AF-A0AAJ0BU06-F1
#
_entry.id   AF-A0AAJ0BU06-F1
#
_cell.length_a   1.000
_cell.length_b   1.000
_cell.length_c   1.000
_cell.angle_alpha   90.00
_cell.angle_beta   90.00
_cell.angle_gamma   90.00
#
_symmetry.space_group_name_H-M   'P 1'
#
loop_
_entity.id
_entity.type
_entity.pdbx_description
1 polymer ?
#
loop_
_entity_poly.entity_id
_entity_poly.type
_entity_poly.pdbx_seq_one_letter_code
_entity_poly.pdbx_strand_id
1 'polypeptide(L)'
;MYISKLLLTAVTVAKLVFGGRIAEWQDSELKIMPLGDSITEITCWRALVWDMLAEANYADQVEYVGSQNSNPQNCKPNTANWDQHPEGHSGWLAIDIANKYREGWLQRTPADIIMFMLGTNDVFQGHSTDDIIAAYTKMVIIMRASNPKTKIIVNLVIPLGVGSTAAIATLNGRIPTWAEG
;
A
#
# COMPACT_ATOMS: atom_id res chain seq x y z
N MET A 1 -22.74 20.06 -68.21
CA MET A 1 -23.80 19.06 -68.03
C MET A 1 -23.50 18.31 -66.73
N TYR A 2 -24.35 18.52 -65.72
CA TYR A 2 -24.52 17.90 -64.40
C TYR A 2 -23.32 17.61 -63.44
N ILE A 3 -23.33 18.47 -62.41
CA ILE A 3 -22.87 18.42 -61.00
C ILE A 3 -23.05 17.05 -60.30
N SER A 4 -22.14 16.66 -59.39
CA SER A 4 -22.50 16.23 -58.03
C SER A 4 -21.31 16.20 -57.05
N LYS A 5 -21.56 16.75 -55.85
CA LYS A 5 -20.68 16.87 -54.67
C LYS A 5 -20.71 15.61 -53.81
N LEU A 6 -19.71 15.48 -52.93
CA LEU A 6 -19.68 14.84 -51.60
C LEU A 6 -20.61 13.64 -51.36
N LEU A 7 -20.02 12.53 -50.91
CA LEU A 7 -20.50 11.84 -49.70
C LEU A 7 -19.40 10.91 -49.15
N LEU A 8 -18.76 11.38 -48.07
CA LEU A 8 -18.16 10.54 -47.05
C LEU A 8 -19.25 9.55 -46.61
N THR A 9 -19.06 8.24 -46.83
CA THR A 9 -19.98 7.23 -46.32
C THR A 9 -19.33 6.53 -45.12
N ALA A 10 -20.06 6.59 -44.02
CA ALA A 10 -19.69 6.09 -42.71
C ALA A 10 -19.55 4.57 -42.68
N VAL A 11 -18.60 4.13 -41.85
CA VAL A 11 -18.61 2.95 -40.97
C VAL A 11 -19.71 1.91 -41.22
N THR A 12 -19.32 0.68 -41.53
CA THR A 12 -20.09 -0.51 -41.13
C THR A 12 -19.15 -1.52 -40.49
N VAL A 13 -19.20 -1.56 -39.15
CA VAL A 13 -18.54 -2.56 -38.31
C VAL A 13 -19.30 -3.88 -38.46
N ALA A 14 -18.65 -4.91 -38.98
CA ALA A 14 -19.11 -6.29 -38.84
C ALA A 14 -18.30 -6.97 -37.73
N LYS A 15 -18.74 -6.80 -36.48
CA LYS A 15 -18.30 -7.63 -35.35
C LYS A 15 -19.35 -8.71 -35.11
N LEU A 16 -19.13 -9.91 -35.65
CA LEU A 16 -19.87 -11.11 -35.23
C LEU A 16 -19.05 -11.86 -34.16
N VAL A 17 -19.55 -11.76 -32.94
CA VAL A 17 -19.66 -12.79 -31.89
C VAL A 17 -18.51 -13.81 -31.76
N PHE A 18 -17.59 -13.52 -30.83
CA PHE A 18 -17.39 -14.37 -29.65
C PHE A 18 -17.29 -13.44 -28.44
N GLY A 19 -18.26 -13.53 -27.53
CA GLY A 19 -18.39 -12.70 -26.33
C GLY A 19 -17.39 -13.04 -25.22
N GLY A 20 -16.11 -13.23 -25.57
CA GLY A 20 -15.04 -13.07 -24.62
C GLY A 20 -14.70 -11.59 -24.57
N ARG A 21 -14.91 -10.94 -23.42
CA ARG A 21 -14.09 -9.78 -23.10
C ARG A 21 -12.65 -10.29 -23.17
N ILE A 22 -11.93 -9.99 -24.26
CA ILE A 22 -10.50 -9.80 -24.11
C ILE A 22 -10.43 -8.59 -23.20
N ALA A 23 -10.36 -8.85 -21.88
CA ALA A 23 -9.83 -7.87 -20.98
C ALA A 23 -8.44 -7.59 -21.57
N GLU A 24 -8.28 -6.43 -22.18
CA GLU A 24 -6.96 -5.83 -22.21
C GLU A 24 -6.48 -5.89 -20.77
N TRP A 25 -5.53 -6.76 -20.48
CA TRP A 25 -4.66 -6.58 -19.34
C TRP A 25 -3.89 -5.32 -19.66
N GLN A 26 -4.54 -4.19 -19.40
CA GLN A 26 -3.94 -2.89 -19.45
C GLN A 26 -2.97 -2.91 -18.28
N ASP A 27 -1.71 -3.18 -18.60
CA ASP A 27 -0.49 -2.58 -18.05
C ASP A 27 -0.74 -1.71 -16.81
N SER A 28 -1.22 -2.34 -15.73
CA SER A 28 -1.59 -1.63 -14.51
C SER A 28 -0.43 -1.82 -13.56
N GLU A 29 0.25 -0.73 -13.23
CA GLU A 29 1.27 -0.71 -12.20
C GLU A 29 0.77 -1.45 -10.95
N LEU A 30 1.61 -2.32 -10.42
CA LEU A 30 1.35 -3.04 -9.19
C LEU A 30 1.31 -2.04 -8.03
N LYS A 31 0.16 -1.93 -7.36
CA LYS A 31 -0.06 -0.92 -6.34
C LYS A 31 0.44 -1.40 -4.99
N ILE A 32 1.46 -0.72 -4.46
CA ILE A 32 2.07 -1.01 -3.17
C ILE A 32 1.65 0.08 -2.19
N MET A 33 1.11 -0.28 -1.04
CA MET A 33 0.76 0.66 0.02
C MET A 33 1.77 0.56 1.17
N PRO A 34 2.65 1.56 1.34
CA PRO A 34 3.44 1.74 2.55
C PRO A 34 2.53 2.25 3.68
N LEU A 35 1.99 1.34 4.49
CA LEU A 35 1.11 1.68 5.62
C LEU A 35 1.93 1.75 6.92
N GLY A 36 1.73 2.78 7.74
CA GLY A 36 2.38 2.81 9.04
C GLY A 36 2.16 4.07 9.84
N ASP A 37 3.02 4.26 10.84
CA ASP A 37 3.07 5.45 11.67
C ASP A 37 4.12 6.46 11.18
N SER A 38 4.71 7.24 12.10
CA SER A 38 5.79 8.19 11.82
C SER A 38 6.99 7.52 11.16
N ILE A 39 7.28 6.26 11.47
CA ILE A 39 8.39 5.52 10.86
C ILE A 39 8.19 5.38 9.35
N THR A 40 6.94 5.31 8.88
CA THR A 40 6.62 5.28 7.44
C THR A 40 6.50 6.67 6.85
N GLU A 41 5.86 7.60 7.55
CA GLU A 41 5.62 8.95 7.06
C GLU A 41 6.92 9.76 6.93
N ILE A 42 7.71 9.82 8.00
CA ILE A 42 8.76 10.84 8.18
C ILE A 42 10.19 10.31 8.01
N THR A 43 10.39 9.16 7.38
CA THR A 43 11.74 8.59 7.17
C THR A 43 12.03 8.28 5.70
N CYS A 44 13.27 7.92 5.39
CA CYS A 44 13.74 7.76 4.01
C CYS A 44 13.74 6.32 3.48
N TRP A 45 13.29 5.32 4.24
CA TRP A 45 13.37 3.93 3.75
C TRP A 45 12.56 3.72 2.47
N ARG A 46 11.43 4.43 2.30
CA ARG A 46 10.60 4.34 1.08
C ARG A 46 11.38 4.75 -0.18
N ALA A 47 12.19 5.79 -0.08
CA ALA A 47 13.08 6.24 -1.15
C ALA A 47 14.16 5.20 -1.46
N LEU A 48 14.74 4.58 -0.43
CA LEU A 48 15.74 3.52 -0.60
C LEU A 48 15.15 2.26 -1.24
N VAL A 49 13.95 1.86 -0.84
CA VAL A 49 13.23 0.74 -1.48
C VAL A 49 12.89 1.08 -2.93
N TRP A 50 12.56 2.34 -3.23
CA TRP A 50 12.34 2.75 -4.62
C TRP A 50 13.61 2.62 -5.48
N ASP A 51 14.77 3.03 -4.96
CA ASP A 51 16.05 2.81 -5.65
C ASP A 51 16.31 1.32 -5.89
N MET A 52 15.97 0.45 -4.94
CA MET A 52 16.08 -1.01 -5.11
C MET A 52 15.12 -1.54 -6.19
N LEU A 53 13.89 -1.04 -6.24
CA LEU A 53 12.91 -1.38 -7.28
C LEU A 53 13.38 -0.92 -8.66
N ALA A 54 13.98 0.28 -8.75
CA ALA A 54 14.54 0.82 -9.98
C ALA A 54 15.76 0.00 -10.44
N GLU A 55 16.69 -0.34 -9.54
CA GLU A 55 17.84 -1.20 -9.83
C GLU A 55 17.40 -2.60 -10.33
N ALA A 56 16.26 -3.09 -9.84
CA ALA A 56 15.65 -4.34 -10.28
C ALA A 56 14.78 -4.21 -11.56
N ASN A 57 14.70 -3.02 -12.18
CA ASN A 57 13.86 -2.70 -13.35
C ASN A 57 12.33 -2.86 -13.13
N TYR A 58 11.86 -2.65 -11.89
CA TYR A 58 10.45 -2.69 -11.53
C TYR A 58 9.82 -1.31 -11.27
N ALA A 59 10.60 -0.22 -11.21
CA ALA A 59 10.06 1.10 -10.85
C ALA A 59 8.95 1.61 -11.79
N ASP A 60 8.99 1.27 -13.08
CA ASP A 60 7.93 1.63 -14.05
C ASP A 60 6.74 0.65 -14.06
N GLN A 61 6.77 -0.36 -13.19
CA GLN A 61 5.73 -1.40 -13.06
C GLN A 61 5.03 -1.34 -11.70
N VAL A 62 5.38 -0.38 -10.85
CA VAL A 62 4.88 -0.28 -9.48
C VAL A 62 4.51 1.16 -9.16
N GLU A 63 3.46 1.32 -8.36
CA GLU A 63 2.98 2.62 -7.87
C GLU A 63 2.92 2.55 -6.35
N TYR A 64 3.40 3.58 -5.64
CA TYR A 64 3.06 3.70 -4.24
C TYR A 64 1.67 4.35 -4.11
N VAL A 65 0.78 3.73 -3.34
CA VAL A 65 -0.57 4.23 -3.14
C VAL A 65 -0.83 4.53 -1.67
N GLY A 66 -1.44 5.68 -1.43
CA GLY A 66 -1.84 6.12 -0.10
C GLY A 66 -2.43 7.52 -0.12
N SER A 67 -3.07 7.92 0.97
CA SER A 67 -3.74 9.21 1.07
C SER A 67 -2.79 10.39 1.29
N GLN A 68 -1.53 10.12 1.64
CA GLN A 68 -0.51 11.14 1.87
C GLN A 68 0.33 11.38 0.62
N ASN A 69 1.01 12.52 0.57
CA ASN A 69 2.13 12.77 -0.32
C ASN A 69 3.22 13.44 0.51
N SER A 70 4.17 12.66 1.04
CA SER A 70 5.08 13.13 2.10
C SER A 70 6.54 12.73 1.90
N ASN A 71 7.41 13.72 2.02
CA ASN A 71 8.87 13.62 2.09
C ASN A 71 9.48 14.68 3.04
N PRO A 72 9.14 14.65 4.35
CA PRO A 72 9.53 15.72 5.28
C PRO A 72 11.03 15.74 5.60
N GLN A 73 11.75 14.62 5.40
CA GLN A 73 13.21 14.55 5.58
C GLN A 73 13.99 15.00 4.34
N ASN A 74 13.31 15.44 3.28
CA ASN A 74 13.93 15.78 2.00
C ASN A 74 14.84 14.64 1.51
N CYS A 75 14.33 13.41 1.58
CA CYS A 75 15.00 12.22 1.09
C CYS A 75 15.27 12.37 -0.41
N LYS A 76 16.48 11.98 -0.83
CA LYS A 76 16.97 12.11 -2.21
C LYS A 76 17.37 10.74 -2.73
N PRO A 77 16.42 9.96 -3.29
CA PRO A 77 16.77 8.76 -4.03
C PRO A 77 17.61 9.11 -5.25
N ASN A 78 18.40 8.14 -5.74
CA ASN A 78 19.14 8.28 -6.99
C ASN A 78 18.19 8.29 -8.19
N THR A 79 17.03 7.64 -8.05
CA THR A 79 16.01 7.52 -9.07
C THR A 79 15.12 8.77 -9.12
N ALA A 80 14.96 9.36 -10.31
CA ALA A 80 14.24 10.62 -10.48
C ALA A 80 12.70 10.49 -10.42
N ASN A 81 12.14 9.30 -10.65
CA ASN A 81 10.68 9.04 -10.70
C ASN A 81 10.10 8.53 -9.37
N TRP A 82 10.74 8.82 -8.24
CA TRP A 82 10.29 8.31 -6.95
C TRP A 82 8.88 8.78 -6.57
N ASP A 83 7.98 7.81 -6.41
CA ASP A 83 6.63 7.99 -5.90
C ASP A 83 6.63 8.26 -4.38
N GLN A 84 5.91 9.29 -3.95
CA GLN A 84 5.90 9.77 -2.57
C GLN A 84 4.57 9.56 -1.85
N HIS A 85 3.70 8.65 -2.32
CA HIS A 85 2.40 8.44 -1.70
C HIS A 85 2.37 7.25 -0.69
N PRO A 86 2.67 7.46 0.60
CA PRO A 86 2.44 6.45 1.63
C PRO A 86 1.03 6.58 2.24
N GLU A 87 0.69 5.58 3.03
CA GLU A 87 -0.39 5.62 4.03
C GLU A 87 0.23 5.66 5.45
N GLY A 88 1.23 6.54 5.62
CA GLY A 88 1.94 6.75 6.89
C GLY A 88 1.33 7.90 7.70
N HIS A 89 1.09 7.69 9.00
CA HIS A 89 0.46 8.69 9.86
C HIS A 89 1.13 8.78 11.24
N SER A 90 1.89 9.86 11.47
CA SER A 90 2.65 10.06 12.71
C SER A 90 1.78 10.00 13.95
N GLY A 91 2.19 9.18 14.91
CA GLY A 91 1.50 9.00 16.20
C GLY A 91 0.28 8.09 16.16
N TRP A 92 -0.09 7.53 15.01
CA TRP A 92 -1.26 6.66 14.90
C TRP A 92 -0.98 5.26 15.45
N LEU A 93 -2.04 4.65 16.00
CA LEU A 93 -2.01 3.32 16.60
C LEU A 93 -2.56 2.28 15.61
N ALA A 94 -2.02 1.06 15.67
CA ALA A 94 -2.60 -0.08 14.97
C ALA A 94 -4.07 -0.28 15.37
N ILE A 95 -4.35 -0.16 16.67
CA ILE A 95 -5.70 -0.29 17.22
C ILE A 95 -6.66 0.75 16.64
N ASP A 96 -6.23 1.99 16.48
CA ASP A 96 -7.07 3.04 15.92
C ASP A 96 -7.28 2.88 14.41
N ILE A 97 -6.23 2.51 13.67
CA ILE A 97 -6.32 2.18 12.24
C ILE A 97 -7.34 1.06 12.02
N ALA A 98 -7.25 -0.02 12.80
CA ALA A 98 -8.13 -1.18 12.71
C ALA A 98 -9.61 -0.85 13.01
N ASN A 99 -9.86 0.17 13.83
CA ASN A 99 -11.20 0.50 14.33
C ASN A 99 -11.88 1.67 13.60
N LYS A 100 -11.11 2.68 13.16
CA LYS A 100 -11.66 3.99 12.75
C LYS A 100 -11.49 4.30 11.26
N TYR A 101 -10.42 3.86 10.59
CA TYR A 101 -9.99 4.47 9.30
C TYR A 101 -10.07 3.55 8.06
N ARG A 102 -10.83 2.46 8.19
CA ARG A 102 -10.70 1.20 7.45
C ARG A 102 -11.24 1.13 6.02
N GLU A 103 -12.37 1.74 5.71
CA GLU A 103 -13.03 1.57 4.39
C GLU A 103 -12.69 2.70 3.42
N GLY A 104 -12.46 3.91 3.94
CA GLY A 104 -12.21 5.07 3.10
C GLY A 104 -10.90 4.97 2.33
N TRP A 105 -9.83 4.44 2.92
CA TRP A 105 -8.53 4.35 2.25
C TRP A 105 -8.54 3.28 1.17
N LEU A 106 -8.81 2.02 1.50
CA LEU A 106 -8.72 0.92 0.52
C LEU A 106 -9.70 1.06 -0.66
N GLN A 107 -10.78 1.82 -0.51
CA GLN A 107 -11.66 2.19 -1.62
C GLN A 107 -11.08 3.31 -2.51
N ARG A 108 -10.36 4.28 -1.94
CA ARG A 108 -9.76 5.41 -2.67
C ARG A 108 -8.38 5.10 -3.25
N THR A 109 -7.62 4.26 -2.55
CA THR A 109 -6.24 3.86 -2.84
C THR A 109 -6.16 2.33 -2.80
N PRO A 110 -6.80 1.63 -3.75
CA PRO A 110 -6.74 0.17 -3.80
C PRO A 110 -5.29 -0.31 -3.93
N ALA A 111 -4.93 -1.36 -3.18
CA ALA A 111 -3.58 -1.89 -3.13
C ALA A 111 -3.53 -3.39 -3.41
N ASP A 112 -2.52 -3.82 -4.16
CA ASP A 112 -2.20 -5.21 -4.43
C ASP A 112 -1.23 -5.76 -3.38
N ILE A 113 -0.31 -4.93 -2.90
CA ILE A 113 0.60 -5.23 -1.80
C ILE A 113 0.41 -4.19 -0.71
N ILE A 114 0.25 -4.61 0.53
CA ILE A 114 0.26 -3.73 1.69
C ILE A 114 1.43 -4.15 2.56
N MET A 115 2.36 -3.23 2.80
CA MET A 115 3.43 -3.44 3.77
C MET A 115 3.20 -2.55 4.97
N PHE A 116 3.30 -3.09 6.19
CA PHE A 116 3.13 -2.26 7.37
C PHE A 116 4.09 -2.54 8.52
N MET A 117 4.47 -1.45 9.19
CA MET A 117 5.07 -1.42 10.51
C MET A 117 4.21 -0.50 11.39
N LEU A 118 3.58 -1.08 12.40
CA LEU A 118 2.70 -0.41 13.35
C LEU A 118 2.87 -1.06 14.73
N GLY A 119 2.35 -0.46 15.80
CA GLY A 119 2.48 -0.99 17.16
C GLY A 119 3.48 -0.21 18.02
N THR A 120 4.31 0.64 17.41
CA THR A 120 5.22 1.55 18.12
C THR A 120 4.46 2.43 19.10
N ASN A 121 3.44 3.13 18.61
CA ASN A 121 2.63 4.06 19.40
C ASN A 121 1.71 3.31 20.37
N ASP A 122 1.20 2.15 19.97
CA ASP A 122 0.38 1.29 20.83
C ASP A 122 1.18 0.88 22.08
N VAL A 123 2.42 0.38 21.89
CA VAL A 123 3.32 0.03 22.99
C VAL A 123 3.69 1.24 23.82
N PHE A 124 4.03 2.37 23.19
CA PHE A 124 4.38 3.60 23.89
C PHE A 124 3.22 4.10 24.79
N GLN A 125 1.99 3.87 24.38
CA GLN A 125 0.78 4.22 25.16
C GLN A 125 0.33 3.11 26.11
N GLY A 126 1.08 2.03 26.24
CA GLY A 126 0.83 0.97 27.22
C GLY A 126 -0.23 -0.06 26.80
N HIS A 127 -0.56 -0.16 25.51
CA HIS A 127 -1.42 -1.22 25.01
C HIS A 127 -0.75 -2.59 25.08
N SER A 128 -1.54 -3.63 25.30
CA SER A 128 -1.03 -4.99 25.41
C SER A 128 -0.64 -5.54 24.04
N THR A 129 0.29 -6.50 24.01
CA THR A 129 0.63 -7.23 22.78
C THR A 129 -0.58 -7.93 22.19
N ASP A 130 -1.50 -8.45 23.01
CA ASP A 130 -2.70 -9.13 22.53
C ASP A 130 -3.67 -8.16 21.83
N ASP A 131 -3.84 -6.94 22.34
CA ASP A 131 -4.66 -5.91 21.68
C ASP A 131 -4.09 -5.52 20.31
N ILE A 132 -2.75 -5.40 20.22
CA ILE A 132 -2.06 -5.06 18.97
C ILE A 132 -2.20 -6.18 17.95
N ILE A 133 -2.02 -7.44 18.35
CA ILE A 133 -2.19 -8.62 17.48
C ILE A 133 -3.66 -8.77 17.03
N ALA A 134 -4.62 -8.48 17.91
CA ALA A 134 -6.04 -8.44 17.54
C ALA A 134 -6.32 -7.33 16.51
N ALA A 135 -5.70 -6.16 16.65
CA ALA A 135 -5.78 -5.08 15.67
C ALA A 135 -5.19 -5.49 14.32
N TYR A 136 -4.01 -6.13 14.29
CA TYR A 136 -3.43 -6.65 13.05
C TYR A 136 -4.35 -7.67 12.37
N THR A 137 -4.92 -8.60 13.13
CA THR A 137 -5.87 -9.60 12.62
C THR A 137 -7.06 -8.92 11.95
N LYS A 138 -7.64 -7.91 12.62
CA LYS A 138 -8.75 -7.14 12.08
C LYS A 138 -8.35 -6.38 10.81
N MET A 139 -7.17 -5.76 10.78
CA MET A 139 -6.63 -5.10 9.59
C MET A 139 -6.49 -6.08 8.41
N VAL A 140 -5.93 -7.27 8.62
CA VAL A 140 -5.80 -8.29 7.57
C VAL A 140 -7.16 -8.71 7.01
N ILE A 141 -8.17 -8.89 7.87
CA ILE A 141 -9.55 -9.20 7.44
C ILE A 141 -10.09 -8.08 6.52
N ILE A 142 -9.93 -6.82 6.93
CA ILE A 142 -10.38 -5.66 6.15
C ILE A 142 -9.67 -5.57 4.79
N MET A 143 -8.34 -5.73 4.79
CA MET A 143 -7.53 -5.70 3.58
C MET A 143 -7.97 -6.77 2.59
N ARG A 144 -8.15 -8.01 3.06
CA ARG A 144 -8.62 -9.12 2.23
C ARG A 144 -10.08 -9.00 1.80
N ALA A 145 -10.92 -8.31 2.57
CA ALA A 145 -12.29 -8.00 2.16
C ALA A 145 -12.32 -7.00 1.00
N SER A 146 -11.37 -6.05 0.96
CA SER A 146 -11.24 -5.09 -0.14
C SER A 146 -10.66 -5.75 -1.41
N ASN A 147 -9.63 -6.58 -1.26
CA ASN A 147 -9.04 -7.36 -2.34
C ASN A 147 -8.58 -8.72 -1.80
N PRO A 148 -9.29 -9.83 -2.11
CA PRO A 148 -8.94 -11.17 -1.63
C PRO A 148 -7.57 -11.67 -2.08
N LYS A 149 -6.95 -11.03 -3.08
CA LYS A 149 -5.63 -11.39 -3.61
C LYS A 149 -4.48 -10.56 -3.01
N THR A 150 -4.77 -9.57 -2.15
CA THR A 150 -3.76 -8.70 -1.56
C THR A 150 -2.66 -9.52 -0.89
N LYS A 151 -1.41 -9.16 -1.19
CA LYS A 151 -0.23 -9.65 -0.47
C LYS A 151 0.06 -8.71 0.68
N ILE A 152 0.29 -9.25 1.87
CA ILE A 152 0.51 -8.47 3.08
C ILE A 152 1.90 -8.78 3.60
N ILE A 153 2.71 -7.75 3.77
CA ILE A 153 4.04 -7.84 4.39
C ILE A 153 3.91 -7.17 5.76
N VAL A 154 4.17 -7.93 6.82
CA VAL A 154 4.15 -7.42 8.19
C VAL A 154 5.57 -7.35 8.70
N ASN A 155 5.99 -6.14 9.08
CA ASN A 155 7.33 -5.92 9.58
C ASN A 155 7.39 -6.14 11.09
N LEU A 156 8.52 -6.62 11.58
CA LEU A 156 8.86 -6.48 12.99
C LEU A 156 9.02 -4.99 13.31
N VAL A 157 8.59 -4.58 14.50
CA VAL A 157 8.70 -3.20 14.96
C VAL A 157 10.16 -2.93 15.36
N ILE A 158 10.72 -1.82 14.90
CA ILE A 158 12.09 -1.45 15.27
C ILE A 158 12.22 -1.28 16.79
N PRO A 159 13.40 -1.55 17.36
CA PRO A 159 13.63 -1.29 18.77
C PRO A 159 13.37 0.16 19.12
N LEU A 160 12.49 0.39 20.10
CA LEU A 160 12.39 1.68 20.77
C LEU A 160 13.54 1.82 21.77
N GLY A 161 13.97 3.07 21.97
CA GLY A 161 14.94 3.43 23.01
C GLY A 161 14.45 3.08 24.43
N VAL A 162 15.06 3.71 25.43
CA VAL A 162 14.88 3.32 26.83
C VAL A 162 13.40 3.28 27.24
N GLY A 163 12.94 2.15 27.80
CA GLY A 163 11.62 2.00 28.44
C GLY A 163 10.60 1.13 27.68
N SER A 164 10.66 1.06 26.35
CA SER A 164 9.70 0.26 25.54
C SER A 164 10.30 -1.00 24.91
N THR A 165 11.61 -1.23 25.06
CA THR A 165 12.34 -2.32 24.40
C THR A 165 11.78 -3.71 24.72
N ALA A 166 11.37 -3.97 25.97
CA ALA A 166 10.82 -5.27 26.36
C ALA A 166 9.44 -5.55 25.74
N ALA A 167 8.55 -4.55 25.72
CA ALA A 167 7.22 -4.70 25.12
C ALA A 167 7.32 -4.85 23.59
N ILE A 168 8.21 -4.11 22.94
CA ILE A 168 8.53 -4.28 21.51
C ILE A 168 9.09 -5.67 21.24
N ALA A 169 10.01 -6.17 22.07
CA ALA A 169 10.55 -7.53 21.94
C ALA A 169 9.46 -8.60 22.07
N THR A 170 8.54 -8.43 23.02
CA THR A 170 7.37 -9.33 23.20
C THR A 170 6.46 -9.30 21.96
N LEU A 171 6.13 -8.10 21.44
CA LEU A 171 5.34 -7.97 20.22
C LEU A 171 6.04 -8.64 19.02
N ASN A 172 7.32 -8.35 18.81
CA ASN A 172 8.11 -8.94 17.74
C ASN A 172 8.22 -10.47 17.86
N GLY A 173 8.24 -11.01 19.07
CA GLY A 173 8.21 -12.46 19.31
C GLY A 173 6.88 -13.11 18.92
N ARG A 174 5.77 -12.37 18.86
CA ARG A 174 4.44 -12.87 18.49
C ARG A 174 4.13 -12.77 17.00
N ILE A 175 4.71 -11.81 16.30
CA ILE A 175 4.40 -11.53 14.89
C ILE A 175 4.63 -12.75 13.97
N PRO A 176 5.76 -13.49 14.03
CA PRO A 176 6.01 -14.60 13.11
C PRO A 176 4.95 -15.70 13.19
N THR A 177 4.67 -16.21 14.39
CA THR A 177 3.65 -17.26 14.59
C THR A 177 2.25 -16.76 14.24
N TRP A 178 1.93 -15.49 14.52
CA TRP A 178 0.65 -14.92 14.10
C TRP A 178 0.52 -14.81 12.56
N ALA A 179 1.61 -14.50 11.86
CA ALA A 179 1.61 -14.33 10.41
C ALA A 179 1.44 -15.65 9.62
N GLU A 180 1.70 -16.80 10.26
CA GLU A 180 1.52 -18.13 9.66
C GLU A 180 0.04 -18.50 9.40
N GLY A 181 -0.90 -17.87 10.12
CA GLY A 181 -2.35 -18.06 9.96
C GLY A 181 -2.97 -18.90 11.06
#